data_AF-A0A8H5KEK2-F1
#
_entry.id   AF-A0A8H5KEK2-F1
#
_cell.length_a   1.000
_cell.length_b   1.000
_cell.length_c   1.000
_cell.angle_alpha   90.00
_cell.angle_beta   90.00
_cell.angle_gamma   90.00
#
_symmetry.space_group_name_H-M   'P 1'
#
loop_
_entity.id
_entity.type
_entity.pdbx_description
1 polymer ?
#
loop_
_entity_poly.entity_id
_entity_poly.type
_entity_poly.pdbx_seq_one_letter_code
_entity_poly.pdbx_strand_id
1 'polypeptide(L)'
;MDDPTASFKDDVEAVRSAIRQETEKGRDVIVITHSYGGTVGNSAVKDFSRPAKSSVSGQSSASPSSSSERTPETGHVVGIIPIATGFCFTGLTFMDHFLNITPPFFRVNKKTGYADLTVRPQKFFYHDLPPAEADHATSMLTTQSLKALFEGRDYSYSGWLDVPVWFIGTIEDQGLPVLIQRAQIGTVRMLGARVVYTELKTSHSPFLSQPTQVVQIILQAFEAFTGTRADGTPETLELASGPKSTPSPRGELIPAADNDDDVQDDADSTLETDAESSTASVSSSILHYRSIQGRTFHSDKFVTEYSFPNDEQQLESVDISHHYLTVLLDGQLYLAPIGENVQKALDVGTGSGIWAIDFADQFPQAEVTATDLSPTQPKWVPPNVRFEIDDATETWTWKDNTFDFVHMRYLFGAIQDWTALYQQAYRVCTPGGWVESVEADIHFRSDDGTAEEQEVYKLCNKLYEEGGKAIGRTFFVHELQPTGMEEAGFVDIKTVDYKIPIGDWPKDSRLAEVGRFVKLTLENDIEGYTLLLWNNVLQWPKDEYQVFLMQIRKALRNRKIHGYFVVRYVYGRKPE
;
A
#
# COMPACT_ATOMS: atom_id res chain seq x y z
N MET A 1 19.13 22.65 -31.79
CA MET A 1 17.72 22.71 -32.21
C MET A 1 17.17 21.35 -31.89
N ASP A 2 16.11 21.26 -31.09
CA ASP A 2 15.55 19.97 -30.70
C ASP A 2 15.11 19.20 -31.96
N ASP A 3 15.30 17.88 -31.99
CA ASP A 3 14.93 17.03 -33.13
C ASP A 3 13.61 16.29 -32.81
N PRO A 4 12.49 16.60 -33.49
CA PRO A 4 11.21 15.95 -33.22
C PRO A 4 11.19 14.48 -33.69
N THR A 5 12.23 14.05 -34.41
CA THR A 5 12.37 12.67 -34.89
C THR A 5 13.26 11.81 -34.00
N ALA A 6 13.90 12.42 -32.99
CA ALA A 6 14.66 11.71 -31.96
C ALA A 6 13.75 10.68 -31.26
N SER A 7 14.25 9.45 -31.15
CA SER A 7 13.51 8.31 -30.62
C SER A 7 14.09 7.83 -29.31
N PHE A 8 13.33 7.00 -28.58
CA PHE A 8 13.80 6.39 -27.35
C PHE A 8 15.09 5.58 -27.54
N LYS A 9 15.27 4.99 -28.73
CA LYS A 9 16.52 4.32 -29.12
C LYS A 9 17.71 5.27 -29.10
N ASP A 10 17.55 6.47 -29.65
CA ASP A 10 18.65 7.43 -29.77
C ASP A 10 19.11 7.88 -28.37
N ASP A 11 18.15 8.09 -27.46
CA ASP A 11 18.43 8.39 -26.05
C ASP A 11 19.15 7.23 -25.34
N VAL A 12 18.68 5.99 -25.54
CA VAL A 12 19.29 4.79 -24.96
C VAL A 12 20.72 4.58 -25.50
N GLU A 13 20.94 4.73 -26.81
CA GLU A 13 22.28 4.58 -27.41
C GLU A 13 23.25 5.67 -26.96
N ALA A 14 22.78 6.90 -26.71
CA ALA A 14 23.62 7.96 -26.16
C ALA A 14 24.16 7.58 -24.76
N VAL A 15 23.29 7.06 -23.88
CA VAL A 15 23.71 6.60 -22.54
C VAL A 15 24.59 5.34 -22.64
N ARG A 16 24.23 4.38 -23.50
CA ARG A 16 25.05 3.18 -23.74
C ARG A 16 26.44 3.50 -24.24
N SER A 17 26.58 4.51 -25.11
CA SER A 17 27.89 4.97 -25.60
C SER A 17 28.75 5.54 -24.46
N ALA A 18 28.15 6.27 -23.52
CA ALA A 18 28.85 6.79 -22.35
C ALA A 18 29.28 5.66 -21.39
N ILE A 19 28.39 4.70 -21.11
CA ILE A 19 28.73 3.51 -20.31
C ILE A 19 29.89 2.74 -20.97
N ARG A 20 29.78 2.44 -22.27
CA ARG A 20 30.81 1.72 -23.04
C ARG A 20 32.17 2.40 -22.97
N GLN A 21 32.21 3.72 -23.11
CA GLN A 21 33.46 4.47 -23.08
C GLN A 21 34.23 4.32 -21.75
N GLU A 22 33.52 4.17 -20.62
CA GLU A 22 34.14 3.97 -19.31
C GLU A 22 34.44 2.49 -19.05
N THR A 23 33.53 1.58 -19.40
CA THR A 23 33.74 0.15 -19.18
C THR A 23 34.86 -0.43 -20.05
N GLU A 24 35.06 0.06 -21.27
CA GLU A 24 36.20 -0.30 -22.13
C GLU A 24 37.56 0.14 -21.55
N LYS A 25 37.57 1.13 -20.65
CA LYS A 25 38.77 1.54 -19.90
C LYS A 25 38.98 0.72 -18.61
N GLY A 26 38.15 -0.30 -18.37
CA GLY A 26 38.19 -1.12 -17.16
C GLY A 26 37.56 -0.45 -15.93
N ARG A 27 36.73 0.59 -16.10
CA ARG A 27 36.10 1.31 -14.98
C ARG A 27 34.68 0.83 -14.75
N ASP A 28 34.38 0.53 -13.50
CA ASP A 28 33.00 0.29 -13.07
C ASP A 28 32.19 1.60 -13.09
N VAL A 29 30.92 1.50 -13.47
CA VAL A 29 30.02 2.64 -13.72
C VAL A 29 28.79 2.56 -12.82
N ILE A 30 28.42 3.69 -12.22
CA ILE A 30 27.11 3.88 -11.58
C ILE A 30 26.30 4.80 -12.48
N VAL A 31 25.08 4.39 -12.82
CA VAL A 31 24.19 5.18 -13.69
C VAL A 31 23.23 5.99 -12.81
N ILE A 32 23.39 7.31 -12.79
CA ILE A 32 22.49 8.22 -12.07
C ILE A 32 21.46 8.75 -13.06
N THR A 33 20.17 8.68 -12.70
CA THR A 33 19.07 9.07 -13.60
C THR A 33 18.07 9.97 -12.90
N HIS A 34 17.38 10.80 -13.67
CA HIS A 34 16.35 11.70 -13.18
C HIS A 34 15.19 11.78 -14.17
N SER A 35 13.96 11.82 -13.65
CA SER A 35 12.73 11.97 -14.45
C SER A 35 12.67 11.00 -15.65
N TYR A 36 12.32 11.45 -16.86
CA TYR A 36 12.36 10.63 -18.09
C TYR A 36 13.67 9.84 -18.28
N GLY A 37 14.80 10.39 -17.82
CA GLY A 37 16.11 9.73 -17.88
C GLY A 37 16.17 8.40 -17.13
N GLY A 38 15.27 8.12 -16.18
CA GLY A 38 15.18 6.81 -15.54
C GLY A 38 14.78 5.71 -16.51
N THR A 39 13.81 5.96 -17.41
CA THR A 39 13.41 4.97 -18.43
C THR A 39 14.58 4.63 -19.36
N VAL A 40 15.32 5.66 -19.77
CA VAL A 40 16.49 5.56 -20.64
C VAL A 40 17.64 4.84 -19.94
N GLY A 41 18.03 5.29 -18.75
CA GLY A 41 19.18 4.75 -18.03
C GLY A 41 18.99 3.31 -17.57
N ASN A 42 17.79 2.93 -17.11
CA ASN A 42 17.48 1.53 -16.81
C ASN A 42 17.66 0.64 -18.05
N SER A 43 17.21 1.11 -19.20
CA SER A 43 17.31 0.34 -20.44
C SER A 43 18.75 0.24 -20.96
N ALA A 44 19.54 1.30 -20.75
CA ALA A 44 20.92 1.38 -21.20
C ALA A 44 21.86 0.37 -20.51
N VAL A 45 21.52 -0.09 -19.29
CA VAL A 45 22.34 -1.04 -18.52
C VAL A 45 22.42 -2.44 -19.14
N LYS A 46 21.49 -2.79 -20.04
CA LYS A 46 21.44 -4.10 -20.69
C LYS A 46 22.81 -4.55 -21.21
N ASP A 47 23.23 -5.76 -20.85
CA ASP A 47 24.51 -6.37 -21.24
C ASP A 47 25.78 -5.70 -20.66
N PHE A 48 25.67 -4.76 -19.70
CA PHE A 48 26.81 -4.16 -19.01
C PHE A 48 26.95 -4.59 -17.54
N SER A 49 26.05 -5.43 -17.02
CA SER A 49 26.13 -5.98 -15.66
C SER A 49 27.14 -7.12 -15.54
N ARG A 50 27.59 -7.44 -14.32
CA ARG A 50 28.50 -8.57 -14.09
C ARG A 50 27.78 -9.90 -14.38
N PRO A 51 28.41 -10.86 -15.09
CA PRO A 51 27.83 -12.18 -15.30
C PRO A 51 27.52 -12.89 -13.98
N ALA A 52 26.35 -13.50 -13.87
CA ALA A 52 26.01 -14.33 -12.72
C ALA A 52 27.02 -15.48 -12.58
N LYS A 53 27.63 -15.65 -11.41
CA LYS A 53 28.54 -16.78 -11.14
C LYS A 53 27.73 -18.07 -11.30
N SER A 54 28.01 -18.85 -12.35
CA SER A 54 27.40 -20.15 -12.55
C SER A 54 27.76 -21.09 -11.40
N SER A 55 26.78 -21.42 -10.55
CA SER A 55 26.89 -22.49 -9.58
C SER A 55 26.84 -23.85 -10.29
N VAL A 56 27.98 -24.27 -10.86
CA VAL A 56 28.16 -25.67 -11.27
C VAL A 56 29.00 -26.34 -10.19
N SER A 57 28.33 -27.06 -9.31
CA SER A 57 28.93 -28.07 -8.45
C SER A 57 29.46 -29.21 -9.32
N GLY A 58 30.75 -29.19 -9.61
CA GLY A 58 31.47 -30.28 -10.26
C GLY A 58 32.81 -30.46 -9.57
N GLN A 59 32.88 -31.43 -8.65
CA GLN A 59 34.15 -31.93 -8.12
C GLN A 59 34.99 -32.48 -9.28
N SER A 60 36.13 -31.86 -9.58
CA SER A 60 37.29 -32.61 -10.05
C SER A 60 38.57 -31.88 -9.67
N SER A 61 39.36 -32.52 -8.83
CA SER A 61 40.73 -32.16 -8.49
C SER A 61 41.65 -32.29 -9.72
N ALA A 62 42.17 -31.17 -10.22
CA ALA A 62 43.37 -31.16 -11.04
C ALA A 62 44.12 -29.83 -10.86
N SER A 63 45.42 -29.94 -10.58
CA SER A 63 46.37 -28.86 -10.28
C SER A 63 46.48 -27.83 -11.41
N PRO A 64 46.76 -26.54 -11.14
CA PRO A 64 46.85 -25.53 -12.18
C PRO A 64 48.24 -25.57 -12.86
N SER A 65 48.27 -26.00 -14.12
CA SER A 65 49.32 -25.65 -15.06
C SER A 65 49.05 -24.28 -15.69
N SER A 66 50.14 -23.56 -15.92
CA SER A 66 50.28 -22.17 -16.35
C SER A 66 49.55 -21.74 -17.62
N SER A 67 49.36 -20.42 -17.72
CA SER A 67 48.94 -19.60 -18.87
C SER A 67 47.43 -19.53 -19.15
N SER A 68 46.75 -18.62 -18.47
CA SER A 68 45.63 -17.90 -19.08
C SER A 68 46.08 -16.47 -19.33
N GLU A 69 45.99 -16.04 -20.59
CA GLU A 69 46.05 -14.63 -20.95
C GLU A 69 45.00 -13.91 -20.10
N ARG A 70 45.44 -12.97 -19.26
CA ARG A 70 44.51 -12.08 -18.54
C ARG A 70 43.84 -11.22 -19.59
N THR A 71 42.64 -11.60 -20.00
CA THR A 71 41.71 -10.68 -20.66
C THR A 71 41.64 -9.41 -19.82
N PRO A 72 41.85 -8.21 -20.40
CA PRO A 72 41.72 -6.97 -19.65
C PRO A 72 40.34 -6.95 -18.99
N GLU A 73 40.32 -6.74 -17.68
CA GLU A 73 39.09 -6.73 -16.90
C GLU A 73 38.25 -5.55 -17.40
N THR A 74 37.23 -5.84 -18.21
CA THR A 74 36.28 -4.82 -18.65
C THR A 74 35.49 -4.35 -17.44
N GLY A 75 35.26 -3.04 -17.33
CA GLY A 75 34.41 -2.50 -16.29
C GLY A 75 32.95 -2.91 -16.49
N HIS A 76 32.14 -2.79 -15.44
CA HIS A 76 30.73 -3.15 -15.45
C HIS A 76 29.87 -2.04 -14.86
N VAL A 77 28.58 -2.03 -15.18
CA VAL A 77 27.62 -1.25 -14.40
C VAL A 77 27.41 -1.97 -13.07
N VAL A 78 27.69 -1.26 -11.97
CA VAL A 78 27.63 -1.80 -10.60
C VAL A 78 26.40 -1.36 -9.82
N GLY A 79 25.66 -0.37 -10.32
CA GLY A 79 24.39 0.04 -9.75
C GLY A 79 23.73 1.20 -10.49
N ILE A 80 22.46 1.46 -10.15
CA ILE A 80 21.67 2.57 -10.68
C ILE A 80 21.18 3.43 -9.51
N ILE A 81 21.22 4.76 -9.67
CA ILE A 81 20.68 5.72 -8.71
C ILE A 81 19.57 6.53 -9.41
N PRO A 82 18.31 6.08 -9.36
CA PRO A 82 17.18 6.84 -9.87
C PRO A 82 16.74 7.92 -8.89
N ILE A 83 16.45 9.12 -9.39
CA ILE A 83 15.99 10.28 -8.63
C ILE A 83 14.65 10.74 -9.21
N ALA A 84 13.59 10.82 -8.40
CA ALA A 84 12.28 11.34 -8.82
C ALA A 84 11.81 10.81 -10.19
N THR A 85 11.89 9.49 -10.40
CA THR A 85 11.64 8.84 -11.70
C THR A 85 10.88 7.52 -11.51
N GLY A 86 10.27 7.00 -12.58
CA GLY A 86 9.78 5.62 -12.61
C GLY A 86 10.84 4.59 -13.02
N PHE A 87 10.45 3.32 -12.96
CA PHE A 87 11.21 2.18 -13.47
C PHE A 87 10.77 1.82 -14.90
N CYS A 88 11.73 1.48 -15.76
CA CYS A 88 11.44 0.96 -17.10
C CYS A 88 11.10 -0.52 -17.04
N PHE A 89 10.05 -0.95 -17.74
CA PHE A 89 9.74 -2.38 -17.88
C PHE A 89 9.98 -2.83 -19.31
N THR A 90 10.67 -3.96 -19.47
CA THR A 90 10.97 -4.53 -20.79
C THR A 90 9.71 -4.67 -21.64
N GLY A 91 9.76 -4.16 -22.86
CA GLY A 91 8.67 -4.19 -23.83
C GLY A 91 7.63 -3.06 -23.68
N LEU A 92 7.81 -2.10 -22.78
CA LEU A 92 6.90 -0.97 -22.58
C LEU A 92 7.50 0.36 -23.07
N THR A 93 6.65 1.23 -23.61
CA THR A 93 7.02 2.64 -23.87
C THR A 93 6.86 3.48 -22.61
N PHE A 94 7.39 4.71 -22.61
CA PHE A 94 7.15 5.66 -21.52
C PHE A 94 5.65 5.88 -21.28
N MET A 95 4.86 6.04 -22.35
CA MET A 95 3.43 6.29 -22.25
C MET A 95 2.60 5.07 -21.83
N ASP A 96 3.11 3.85 -22.00
CA ASP A 96 2.44 2.65 -21.51
C ASP A 96 2.32 2.65 -19.97
N HIS A 97 3.27 3.27 -19.26
CA HIS A 97 3.19 3.47 -17.79
C HIS A 97 2.04 4.39 -17.37
N PHE A 98 1.57 5.25 -18.29
CA PHE A 98 0.40 6.10 -18.09
C PHE A 98 -0.85 5.52 -18.75
N LEU A 99 -0.86 4.23 -19.12
CA LEU A 99 -1.95 3.59 -19.86
C LEU A 99 -2.30 4.34 -21.16
N ASN A 100 -1.32 5.01 -21.77
CA ASN A 100 -1.47 5.91 -22.92
C ASN A 100 -2.43 7.10 -22.68
N ILE A 101 -2.74 7.41 -21.41
CA ILE A 101 -3.44 8.63 -21.01
C ILE A 101 -2.38 9.73 -20.86
N THR A 102 -2.56 10.85 -21.55
CA THR A 102 -1.63 11.98 -21.43
C THR A 102 -1.75 12.62 -20.05
N PRO A 103 -0.66 12.69 -19.27
CA PRO A 103 -0.65 13.38 -17.98
C PRO A 103 -1.04 14.86 -18.11
N PRO A 104 -1.69 15.46 -17.10
CA PRO A 104 -2.23 16.81 -17.18
C PRO A 104 -1.17 17.92 -17.29
N PHE A 105 0.11 17.59 -17.13
CA PHE A 105 1.23 18.53 -17.17
C PHE A 105 1.87 18.74 -18.55
N PHE A 106 1.47 17.96 -19.55
CA PHE A 106 1.80 18.25 -20.94
C PHE A 106 0.66 17.90 -21.90
N ARG A 107 0.75 18.39 -23.14
CA ARG A 107 -0.15 18.02 -24.24
C ARG A 107 0.63 17.47 -25.41
N VAL A 108 0.00 16.54 -26.13
CA VAL A 108 0.56 15.94 -27.35
C VAL A 108 0.39 16.91 -28.53
N ASN A 109 1.49 17.50 -29.00
CA ASN A 109 1.48 18.38 -30.17
C ASN A 109 1.94 17.63 -31.42
N LYS A 110 1.00 16.94 -32.08
CA LYS A 110 1.29 16.16 -33.32
C LYS A 110 1.76 17.03 -34.48
N LYS A 111 1.52 18.34 -34.46
CA LYS A 111 1.95 19.26 -35.52
C LYS A 111 3.45 19.54 -35.43
N THR A 112 3.98 19.68 -34.22
CA THR A 112 5.40 19.97 -33.99
C THR A 112 6.21 18.70 -33.71
N GLY A 113 5.56 17.62 -33.29
CA GLY A 113 6.24 16.37 -32.90
C GLY A 113 6.71 16.35 -31.45
N TYR A 114 6.32 17.33 -30.63
CA TYR A 114 6.77 17.45 -29.23
C TYR A 114 5.63 17.33 -28.21
N ALA A 115 6.03 17.03 -26.98
CA ALA A 115 5.22 17.18 -25.77
C ALA A 115 5.36 18.64 -25.28
N ASP A 116 4.29 19.43 -25.39
CA ASP A 116 4.28 20.81 -24.89
C ASP A 116 3.86 20.82 -23.41
N LEU A 117 4.66 21.40 -22.52
CA LEU A 117 4.26 21.60 -21.13
C LEU A 117 3.02 22.50 -21.03
N THR A 118 2.05 22.08 -20.22
CA THR A 118 0.79 22.82 -19.95
C THR A 118 0.79 23.47 -18.57
N VAL A 119 1.84 23.25 -17.79
CA VAL A 119 2.04 23.77 -16.42
C VAL A 119 3.12 24.83 -16.39
N ARG A 120 3.21 25.56 -15.27
CA ARG A 120 4.34 26.44 -14.97
C ARG A 120 5.48 25.64 -14.33
N PRO A 121 6.63 25.44 -14.99
CA PRO A 121 7.70 24.59 -14.46
C PRO A 121 8.21 25.03 -13.09
N GLN A 122 8.27 26.34 -12.83
CA GLN A 122 8.64 26.89 -11.53
C GLN A 122 7.76 26.36 -10.39
N LYS A 123 6.45 26.21 -10.63
CA LYS A 123 5.51 25.71 -9.61
C LYS A 123 5.48 24.19 -9.53
N PHE A 124 5.79 23.53 -10.63
CA PHE A 124 5.59 22.10 -10.76
C PHE A 124 6.86 21.31 -10.40
N PHE A 125 8.00 21.69 -10.97
CA PHE A 125 9.27 20.99 -10.78
C PHE A 125 10.22 21.67 -9.80
N TYR A 126 10.06 22.98 -9.54
CA TYR A 126 11.08 23.81 -8.88
C TYR A 126 10.52 24.72 -7.78
N HIS A 127 9.40 24.34 -7.14
CA HIS A 127 8.68 25.22 -6.21
C HIS A 127 9.37 25.43 -4.86
N ASP A 128 10.42 24.65 -4.58
CA ASP A 128 11.29 24.73 -3.42
C ASP A 128 12.58 25.51 -3.69
N LEU A 129 12.77 26.05 -4.90
CA LEU A 129 13.92 26.90 -5.25
C LEU A 129 13.62 28.40 -5.07
N PRO A 130 14.65 29.22 -4.80
CA PRO A 130 14.54 30.66 -4.94
C PRO A 130 14.04 31.05 -6.35
N PRO A 131 13.16 32.06 -6.50
CA PRO A 131 12.53 32.38 -7.78
C PRO A 131 13.51 32.56 -8.96
N ALA A 132 14.65 33.21 -8.73
CA ALA A 132 15.67 33.41 -9.77
C ALA A 132 16.32 32.09 -10.23
N GLU A 133 16.51 31.15 -9.31
CA GLU A 133 17.05 29.81 -9.62
C GLU A 133 16.00 28.95 -10.31
N ALA A 134 14.73 29.02 -9.88
CA ALA A 134 13.61 28.35 -10.55
C ALA A 134 13.41 28.85 -11.99
N ASP A 135 13.53 30.16 -12.23
CA ASP A 135 13.46 30.75 -13.56
C ASP A 135 14.65 30.33 -14.43
N HIS A 136 15.85 30.30 -13.86
CA HIS A 136 17.03 29.80 -14.56
C HIS A 136 16.88 28.32 -14.94
N ALA A 137 16.50 27.45 -14.00
CA ALA A 137 16.24 26.04 -14.24
C ALA A 137 15.16 25.84 -15.32
N THR A 138 14.08 26.63 -15.26
CA THR A 138 13.02 26.62 -16.27
C THR A 138 13.53 27.00 -17.66
N SER A 139 14.45 27.97 -17.76
CA SER A 139 15.03 28.42 -19.04
C SER A 139 15.91 27.36 -19.72
N MET A 140 16.35 26.35 -18.97
CA MET A 140 17.19 25.26 -19.46
C MET A 140 16.38 24.06 -19.98
N LEU A 141 15.06 24.06 -19.81
CA LEU A 141 14.19 22.98 -20.32
C LEU A 141 14.14 22.99 -21.85
N THR A 142 14.32 21.81 -22.43
CA THR A 142 14.15 21.55 -23.86
C THR A 142 12.83 20.82 -24.14
N THR A 143 12.44 20.74 -25.41
CA THR A 143 11.22 20.03 -25.81
C THR A 143 11.45 18.53 -25.92
N GLN A 144 10.49 17.74 -25.42
CA GLN A 144 10.55 16.28 -25.46
C GLN A 144 9.87 15.74 -26.73
N SER A 145 10.59 14.94 -27.52
CA SER A 145 10.05 14.29 -28.72
C SER A 145 8.92 13.32 -28.37
N LEU A 146 7.78 13.41 -29.07
CA LEU A 146 6.68 12.45 -28.93
C LEU A 146 7.10 11.04 -29.33
N LYS A 147 7.99 10.93 -30.33
CA LYS A 147 8.45 9.61 -30.79
C LYS A 147 9.17 8.85 -29.67
N ALA A 148 9.94 9.57 -28.86
CA ALA A 148 10.62 8.98 -27.72
C ALA A 148 9.66 8.57 -26.58
N LEU A 149 8.51 9.23 -26.45
CA LEU A 149 7.51 8.90 -25.43
C LEU A 149 6.60 7.73 -25.84
N PHE A 150 6.23 7.63 -27.12
CA PHE A 150 5.20 6.72 -27.63
C PHE A 150 5.75 5.51 -28.41
N GLU A 151 7.04 5.46 -28.72
CA GLU A 151 7.68 4.35 -29.43
C GLU A 151 8.88 3.80 -28.63
N GLY A 152 9.51 2.71 -29.12
CA GLY A 152 10.77 2.22 -28.57
C GLY A 152 10.68 1.00 -27.63
N ARG A 153 9.56 0.26 -27.64
CA ARG A 153 9.38 -0.99 -26.85
C ARG A 153 10.55 -1.96 -26.98
N ASP A 154 11.09 -2.13 -28.19
CA ASP A 154 12.21 -3.05 -28.46
C ASP A 154 13.52 -2.65 -27.77
N TYR A 155 13.63 -1.39 -27.35
CA TYR A 155 14.79 -0.82 -26.68
C TYR A 155 14.59 -0.66 -25.18
N SER A 156 13.35 -0.82 -24.68
CA SER A 156 13.04 -0.78 -23.25
C SER A 156 13.53 -2.05 -22.56
N TYR A 157 14.17 -1.90 -21.40
CA TYR A 157 14.71 -3.03 -20.65
C TYR A 157 14.72 -2.77 -19.15
N SER A 158 14.33 -3.80 -18.38
CA SER A 158 14.29 -3.81 -16.92
C SER A 158 15.68 -3.95 -16.29
N GLY A 159 16.60 -3.02 -16.57
CA GLY A 159 17.99 -3.11 -16.07
C GLY A 159 18.13 -3.10 -14.53
N TRP A 160 17.11 -2.64 -13.82
CA TRP A 160 17.00 -2.73 -12.36
C TRP A 160 16.92 -4.17 -11.82
N LEU A 161 16.70 -5.18 -12.66
CA LEU A 161 16.85 -6.59 -12.30
C LEU A 161 18.31 -7.05 -12.29
N ASP A 162 19.16 -6.41 -13.09
CA ASP A 162 20.53 -6.87 -13.33
C ASP A 162 21.52 -6.32 -12.30
N VAL A 163 21.23 -5.14 -11.75
CA VAL A 163 22.14 -4.39 -10.86
C VAL A 163 21.40 -3.85 -9.64
N PRO A 164 22.07 -3.63 -8.49
CA PRO A 164 21.42 -3.02 -7.35
C PRO A 164 20.99 -1.58 -7.65
N VAL A 165 19.95 -1.13 -6.96
CA VAL A 165 19.35 0.19 -7.13
C VAL A 165 19.32 0.93 -5.81
N TRP A 166 19.64 2.22 -5.84
CA TRP A 166 19.42 3.13 -4.73
C TRP A 166 18.56 4.28 -5.20
N PHE A 167 17.29 4.27 -4.82
CA PHE A 167 16.31 5.22 -5.30
C PHE A 167 16.16 6.40 -4.34
N ILE A 168 16.21 7.61 -4.88
CA ILE A 168 15.99 8.87 -4.16
C ILE A 168 14.61 9.42 -4.52
N GLY A 169 13.66 9.25 -3.59
CA GLY A 169 12.31 9.77 -3.69
C GLY A 169 12.17 11.20 -3.19
N THR A 170 11.16 11.89 -3.70
CA THR A 170 10.90 13.32 -3.45
C THR A 170 9.49 13.50 -2.90
N ILE A 171 9.37 13.94 -1.65
CA ILE A 171 8.07 13.95 -0.92
C ILE A 171 7.10 15.01 -1.47
N GLU A 172 7.60 16.16 -1.91
CA GLU A 172 6.77 17.28 -2.37
C GLU A 172 6.61 17.31 -3.90
N ASP A 173 6.97 16.22 -4.58
CA ASP A 173 6.95 16.11 -6.02
C ASP A 173 5.54 16.21 -6.61
N GLN A 174 5.32 17.22 -7.45
CA GLN A 174 4.05 17.43 -8.14
C GLN A 174 4.00 16.72 -9.50
N GLY A 175 5.16 16.36 -10.08
CA GLY A 175 5.27 15.70 -11.38
C GLY A 175 5.17 14.19 -11.31
N LEU A 176 5.70 13.60 -10.25
CA LEU A 176 5.56 12.19 -9.92
C LEU A 176 5.23 12.09 -8.42
N PRO A 177 3.95 12.13 -8.03
CA PRO A 177 3.57 12.13 -6.62
C PRO A 177 4.26 11.02 -5.81
N VAL A 178 4.71 11.33 -4.59
CA VAL A 178 5.50 10.40 -3.75
C VAL A 178 4.80 9.05 -3.55
N LEU A 179 3.46 9.02 -3.53
CA LEU A 179 2.68 7.77 -3.47
C LEU A 179 2.95 6.87 -4.70
N ILE A 180 3.03 7.45 -5.90
CA ILE A 180 3.36 6.71 -7.12
C ILE A 180 4.81 6.21 -7.08
N GLN A 181 5.73 7.02 -6.57
CA GLN A 181 7.13 6.60 -6.39
C GLN A 181 7.23 5.40 -5.45
N ARG A 182 6.55 5.45 -4.29
CA ARG A 182 6.49 4.36 -3.31
C ARG A 182 5.86 3.09 -3.90
N ALA A 183 4.73 3.21 -4.58
CA ALA A 183 4.06 2.07 -5.24
C ALA A 183 4.95 1.38 -6.27
N GLN A 184 5.71 2.17 -7.06
CA GLN A 184 6.68 1.63 -8.01
C GLN A 184 7.82 0.88 -7.31
N ILE A 185 8.32 1.39 -6.18
CA ILE A 185 9.33 0.71 -5.35
C ILE A 185 8.81 -0.63 -4.82
N GLY A 186 7.58 -0.67 -4.32
CA GLY A 186 6.91 -1.90 -3.90
C GLY A 186 6.84 -2.91 -5.04
N THR A 187 6.33 -2.46 -6.20
CA THR A 187 6.19 -3.30 -7.41
C THR A 187 7.52 -3.92 -7.84
N VAL A 188 8.60 -3.14 -7.96
CA VAL A 188 9.88 -3.69 -8.42
C VAL A 188 10.52 -4.61 -7.38
N ARG A 189 10.34 -4.35 -6.07
CA ARG A 189 10.80 -5.25 -5.01
C ARG A 189 10.11 -6.61 -5.10
N MET A 190 8.80 -6.65 -5.33
CA MET A 190 8.06 -7.91 -5.55
C MET A 190 8.60 -8.69 -6.75
N LEU A 191 9.05 -7.98 -7.79
CA LEU A 191 9.62 -8.57 -9.00
C LEU A 191 11.10 -8.96 -8.85
N GLY A 192 11.67 -8.88 -7.65
CA GLY A 192 13.03 -9.33 -7.34
C GLY A 192 14.11 -8.25 -7.42
N ALA A 193 13.73 -6.97 -7.52
CA ALA A 193 14.69 -5.88 -7.54
C ALA A 193 15.41 -5.69 -6.20
N ARG A 194 16.72 -5.47 -6.25
CA ARG A 194 17.54 -5.12 -5.07
C ARG A 194 17.55 -3.61 -4.89
N VAL A 195 16.52 -3.06 -4.24
CA VAL A 195 16.31 -1.61 -4.14
C VAL A 195 16.37 -1.09 -2.71
N VAL A 196 17.33 -0.19 -2.46
CA VAL A 196 17.32 0.72 -1.30
C VAL A 196 16.53 1.97 -1.67
N TYR A 197 15.69 2.46 -0.76
CA TYR A 197 14.83 3.63 -0.99
C TYR A 197 15.08 4.68 0.09
N THR A 198 15.33 5.92 -0.31
CA THR A 198 15.55 7.07 0.55
C THR A 198 14.69 8.23 0.08
N GLU A 199 14.14 9.04 1.00
CA GLU A 199 13.29 10.17 0.66
C GLU A 199 13.89 11.49 1.10
N LEU A 200 13.69 12.52 0.27
CA LEU A 200 13.99 13.92 0.59
C LEU A 200 12.71 14.75 0.50
N LYS A 201 12.53 15.66 1.46
CA LYS A 201 11.44 16.64 1.43
C LYS A 201 11.80 17.79 0.48
N THR A 202 11.62 17.55 -0.80
CA THR A 202 11.93 18.47 -1.90
C THR A 202 10.91 18.34 -3.02
N SER A 203 10.95 19.29 -3.96
CA SER A 203 10.31 19.19 -5.26
C SER A 203 10.95 18.10 -6.14
N HIS A 204 10.58 18.08 -7.43
CA HIS A 204 11.02 17.10 -8.43
C HIS A 204 12.54 17.06 -8.68
N SER A 205 13.30 18.09 -8.28
CA SER A 205 14.75 18.21 -8.57
C SER A 205 15.59 18.46 -7.31
N PRO A 206 15.77 17.43 -6.45
CA PRO A 206 16.43 17.57 -5.14
C PRO A 206 17.90 17.99 -5.24
N PHE A 207 18.56 17.73 -6.36
CA PHE A 207 19.96 18.13 -6.60
C PHE A 207 20.12 19.63 -6.82
N LEU A 208 19.03 20.37 -7.02
CA LEU A 208 19.06 21.83 -7.07
C LEU A 208 18.79 22.43 -5.68
N SER A 209 17.77 21.94 -4.96
CA SER A 209 17.36 22.51 -3.67
C SER A 209 18.14 21.98 -2.47
N GLN A 210 18.58 20.72 -2.53
CA GLN A 210 19.28 20.01 -1.45
C GLN A 210 20.52 19.26 -1.98
N PRO A 211 21.46 19.94 -2.67
CA PRO A 211 22.60 19.29 -3.33
C PRO A 211 23.50 18.53 -2.35
N THR A 212 23.69 19.03 -1.12
CA THR A 212 24.52 18.36 -0.11
C THR A 212 23.92 17.04 0.33
N GLN A 213 22.61 16.97 0.61
CA GLN A 213 21.96 15.70 0.96
C GLN A 213 21.99 14.70 -0.19
N VAL A 214 21.73 15.15 -1.42
CA VAL A 214 21.78 14.27 -2.60
C VAL A 214 23.18 13.67 -2.79
N VAL A 215 24.24 14.47 -2.66
CA VAL A 215 25.62 13.96 -2.75
C VAL A 215 25.92 12.95 -1.65
N GLN A 216 25.47 13.19 -0.42
CA GLN A 216 25.66 12.24 0.68
C GLN A 216 25.00 10.88 0.39
N ILE A 217 23.77 10.89 -0.14
CA ILE A 217 23.07 9.65 -0.51
C ILE A 217 23.78 8.95 -1.66
N ILE A 218 24.25 9.69 -2.67
CA ILE A 218 25.03 9.11 -3.78
C ILE A 218 26.31 8.44 -3.28
N LEU A 219 27.01 9.04 -2.32
CA LEU A 219 28.20 8.45 -1.71
C LEU A 219 27.84 7.17 -0.94
N GLN A 220 26.76 7.16 -0.17
CA GLN A 220 26.28 5.93 0.51
C GLN A 220 25.94 4.81 -0.48
N ALA A 221 25.29 5.15 -1.60
CA ALA A 221 25.00 4.21 -2.66
C ALA A 221 26.27 3.66 -3.32
N PHE A 222 27.26 4.53 -3.57
CA PHE A 222 28.56 4.11 -4.07
C PHE A 222 29.24 3.10 -3.13
N GLU A 223 29.25 3.37 -1.83
CA GLU A 223 29.82 2.46 -0.83
C GLU A 223 29.08 1.12 -0.82
N ALA A 224 27.75 1.14 -0.86
CA ALA A 224 26.94 -0.07 -0.86
C ALA A 224 27.10 -0.91 -2.15
N PHE A 225 27.30 -0.28 -3.31
CA PHE A 225 27.47 -1.00 -4.58
C PHE A 225 28.87 -1.58 -4.76
N THR A 226 29.88 -0.93 -4.19
CA THR A 226 31.30 -1.28 -4.42
C THR A 226 31.97 -1.95 -3.23
N GLY A 227 31.40 -1.86 -2.02
CA GLY A 227 32.04 -2.31 -0.78
C GLY A 227 33.29 -1.50 -0.40
N THR A 228 33.48 -0.33 -0.99
CA THR A 228 34.64 0.54 -0.81
C THR A 228 34.18 1.93 -0.39
N ARG A 229 34.80 2.49 0.65
CA ARG A 229 34.55 3.89 1.06
C ARG A 229 34.95 4.86 -0.04
N ALA A 230 34.33 6.04 -0.07
CA ALA A 230 34.70 7.10 -1.02
C ALA A 230 36.18 7.55 -0.90
N ASP A 231 36.84 7.24 0.22
CA ASP A 231 38.28 7.45 0.45
C ASP A 231 39.19 6.32 -0.06
N GLY A 232 38.62 5.26 -0.67
CA GLY A 232 39.34 4.15 -1.28
C GLY A 232 39.67 2.98 -0.35
N THR A 233 39.16 2.97 0.88
CA THR A 233 39.40 1.87 1.84
C THR A 233 38.34 0.75 1.75
N PRO A 234 38.72 -0.54 1.60
CA PRO A 234 37.78 -1.66 1.66
C PRO A 234 37.32 -1.95 3.11
N GLU A 235 36.05 -2.32 3.31
CA GLU A 235 35.50 -2.66 4.62
C GLU A 235 35.78 -4.13 5.01
N THR A 236 36.39 -4.37 6.18
CA THR A 236 36.34 -5.67 6.87
C THR A 236 35.09 -5.71 7.73
N LEU A 237 34.17 -6.61 7.39
CA LEU A 237 32.90 -6.85 8.09
C LEU A 237 33.11 -7.18 9.58
N GLU A 238 32.62 -6.30 10.46
CA GLU A 238 32.11 -6.66 11.79
C GLU A 238 30.74 -5.98 11.98
N LEU A 239 29.69 -6.79 12.20
CA LEU A 239 28.38 -6.29 12.61
C LEU A 239 28.50 -5.62 13.99
N ALA A 240 28.34 -4.30 14.04
CA ALA A 240 28.21 -3.55 15.29
C ALA A 240 26.89 -2.76 15.34
N SER A 241 26.20 -2.97 16.46
CA SER A 241 24.99 -2.30 16.96
C SER A 241 24.94 -0.80 16.70
N GLY A 242 23.80 -0.32 16.20
CA GLY A 242 23.55 1.09 15.88
C GLY A 242 23.59 2.05 17.10
N PRO A 243 23.75 3.36 16.85
CA PRO A 243 23.88 4.34 17.90
C PRO A 243 22.53 4.69 18.55
N LYS A 244 22.58 4.87 19.87
CA LYS A 244 21.49 5.36 20.73
C LYS A 244 21.02 6.75 20.26
N SER A 245 19.72 6.91 20.06
CA SER A 245 19.05 8.22 19.93
C SER A 245 18.10 8.46 21.10
N THR A 246 18.08 9.72 21.54
CA THR A 246 17.29 10.34 22.62
C THR A 246 15.78 10.33 22.35
N PRO A 247 14.92 10.46 23.39
CA PRO A 247 13.51 10.13 23.30
C PRO A 247 12.66 11.28 22.72
N SER A 248 11.73 10.91 21.84
CA SER A 248 10.60 11.72 21.36
C SER A 248 9.45 10.74 21.08
N PRO A 249 8.17 11.10 21.33
CA PRO A 249 7.12 10.15 21.66
C PRO A 249 6.74 9.28 20.45
N ARG A 250 6.90 7.97 20.59
CA ARG A 250 6.39 6.95 19.68
C ARG A 250 4.98 6.58 20.15
N GLY A 251 4.03 6.46 19.22
CA GLY A 251 2.84 5.65 19.47
C GLY A 251 3.29 4.21 19.68
N GLU A 252 3.05 3.67 20.87
CA GLU A 252 3.33 2.27 21.17
C GLU A 252 2.21 1.40 20.58
N LEU A 253 2.58 0.39 19.79
CA LEU A 253 1.74 -0.73 19.40
C LEU A 253 1.79 -1.75 20.53
N ILE A 254 0.64 -2.10 21.08
CA ILE A 254 0.56 -2.79 22.36
C ILE A 254 -0.32 -4.05 22.26
N PRO A 255 0.19 -5.27 22.53
CA PRO A 255 -0.62 -6.49 22.66
C PRO A 255 -1.30 -6.62 24.03
N ALA A 256 -2.51 -7.19 24.05
CA ALA A 256 -3.24 -7.55 25.28
C ALA A 256 -2.60 -8.76 26.00
N ALA A 257 -2.82 -8.86 27.32
CA ALA A 257 -2.18 -9.86 28.20
C ALA A 257 -2.89 -11.23 28.20
N ASP A 258 -2.10 -12.31 28.22
CA ASP A 258 -2.55 -13.69 28.49
C ASP A 258 -2.61 -13.93 30.01
N ASN A 259 -3.74 -14.43 30.52
CA ASN A 259 -3.87 -14.87 31.92
C ASN A 259 -3.52 -16.37 32.02
N ASP A 260 -2.29 -16.69 32.41
CA ASP A 260 -1.98 -17.99 33.03
C ASP A 260 -2.13 -17.85 34.56
N ASP A 261 -3.18 -18.47 35.10
CA ASP A 261 -3.40 -18.63 36.54
C ASP A 261 -2.44 -19.70 37.11
N ASP A 262 -1.57 -19.32 38.07
CA ASP A 262 -1.08 -20.20 39.16
C ASP A 262 -0.39 -19.39 40.30
N VAL A 263 -1.18 -19.06 41.34
CA VAL A 263 -0.97 -19.08 42.82
C VAL A 263 0.51 -19.24 43.34
N GLN A 264 1.13 -18.48 44.29
CA GLN A 264 0.72 -17.91 45.60
C GLN A 264 1.84 -17.02 46.26
N ASP A 265 1.43 -16.04 47.10
CA ASP A 265 2.01 -15.41 48.34
C ASP A 265 3.50 -14.98 48.43
N ASP A 266 3.93 -13.87 49.05
CA ASP A 266 3.43 -13.11 50.21
C ASP A 266 3.99 -11.65 50.24
N ALA A 267 3.16 -10.71 50.70
CA ALA A 267 3.41 -9.46 51.46
C ALA A 267 4.56 -8.48 51.12
N ASP A 268 4.21 -7.23 50.74
CA ASP A 268 4.26 -6.04 51.63
C ASP A 268 3.49 -4.86 51.00
N SER A 269 2.73 -4.13 51.82
CA SER A 269 1.89 -2.99 51.41
C SER A 269 2.70 -1.71 51.33
N THR A 270 2.58 -0.93 50.26
CA THR A 270 2.59 0.55 50.33
C THR A 270 2.08 1.20 49.04
N LEU A 271 1.07 2.05 49.21
CA LEU A 271 0.60 3.15 48.35
C LEU A 271 -0.22 2.78 47.09
N GLU A 272 -1.50 3.14 47.18
CA GLU A 272 -2.44 3.29 46.06
C GLU A 272 -1.90 4.26 45.01
N THR A 273 -1.45 3.72 43.87
CA THR A 273 -1.44 4.37 42.56
C THR A 273 -1.44 3.30 41.47
N ASP A 274 -2.33 3.46 40.49
CA ASP A 274 -2.26 2.92 39.13
C ASP A 274 -2.27 1.39 38.95
N ALA A 275 -3.47 0.81 38.95
CA ALA A 275 -3.73 -0.43 38.21
C ALA A 275 -4.07 -0.09 36.75
N GLU A 276 -3.09 0.46 36.03
CA GLU A 276 -3.08 0.44 34.58
C GLU A 276 -3.02 -1.02 34.11
N SER A 277 -3.86 -1.33 33.13
CA SER A 277 -3.85 -2.62 32.42
C SER A 277 -2.42 -3.00 32.07
N SER A 278 -1.94 -4.15 32.54
CA SER A 278 -0.58 -4.61 32.29
C SER A 278 -0.44 -4.99 30.82
N THR A 279 0.07 -4.07 30.02
CA THR A 279 0.28 -4.27 28.61
C THR A 279 1.64 -4.90 28.34
N ALA A 280 1.67 -6.05 27.66
CA ALA A 280 2.91 -6.77 27.34
C ALA A 280 3.57 -6.20 26.06
N SER A 281 4.83 -6.56 25.79
CA SER A 281 5.53 -6.14 24.56
C SER A 281 5.27 -7.12 23.41
N VAL A 282 5.18 -6.61 22.16
CA VAL A 282 4.94 -7.44 20.94
C VAL A 282 6.00 -8.53 20.80
N SER A 283 5.58 -9.80 20.92
CA SER A 283 6.47 -10.93 20.63
C SER A 283 6.84 -10.96 19.14
N SER A 284 8.09 -11.25 18.81
CA SER A 284 8.59 -11.28 17.42
C SER A 284 7.73 -12.13 16.48
N SER A 285 7.14 -13.21 17.00
CA SER A 285 6.24 -14.12 16.29
C SER A 285 4.90 -13.51 15.84
N ILE A 286 4.36 -12.48 16.51
CA ILE A 286 3.13 -11.79 16.08
C ILE A 286 3.37 -10.97 14.80
N LEU A 287 4.62 -10.53 14.59
CA LEU A 287 5.04 -9.84 13.36
C LEU A 287 5.31 -10.79 12.18
N HIS A 288 5.22 -12.11 12.38
CA HIS A 288 5.41 -13.09 11.30
C HIS A 288 4.07 -13.30 10.58
N TYR A 289 3.87 -12.55 9.50
CA TYR A 289 2.75 -12.75 8.58
C TYR A 289 2.87 -14.07 7.83
N ARG A 290 1.74 -14.74 7.63
CA ARG A 290 1.67 -15.88 6.70
C ARG A 290 1.69 -15.35 5.27
N SER A 291 2.44 -16.00 4.38
CA SER A 291 2.46 -15.65 2.96
C SER A 291 1.82 -16.76 2.13
N ILE A 292 0.77 -16.40 1.39
CA ILE A 292 0.07 -17.32 0.50
C ILE A 292 0.07 -16.69 -0.90
N GLN A 293 0.73 -17.38 -1.84
CA GLN A 293 0.80 -16.95 -3.25
C GLN A 293 1.28 -15.49 -3.44
N GLY A 294 2.23 -15.04 -2.61
CA GLY A 294 2.82 -13.70 -2.69
C GLY A 294 2.05 -12.61 -1.95
N ARG A 295 0.89 -12.94 -1.37
CA ARG A 295 0.09 -12.05 -0.51
C ARG A 295 0.42 -12.32 0.96
N THR A 296 0.34 -11.30 1.82
CA THR A 296 0.52 -11.46 3.27
C THR A 296 -0.83 -11.46 3.97
N PHE A 297 -0.95 -12.21 5.07
CA PHE A 297 -2.14 -12.28 5.91
C PHE A 297 -1.72 -12.30 7.38
N HIS A 298 -2.69 -12.19 8.29
CA HIS A 298 -2.46 -12.20 9.75
C HIS A 298 -1.73 -13.48 10.21
N SER A 299 -1.11 -13.40 11.39
CA SER A 299 -0.28 -14.48 11.93
C SER A 299 -1.11 -15.74 12.27
N ASP A 300 -0.51 -16.92 12.09
CA ASP A 300 -1.10 -18.22 12.45
C ASP A 300 -1.29 -18.40 13.98
N LYS A 301 -0.89 -17.42 14.78
CA LYS A 301 -1.14 -17.40 16.23
C LYS A 301 -2.60 -17.16 16.59
N PHE A 302 -3.36 -16.49 15.72
CA PHE A 302 -4.77 -16.25 15.96
C PHE A 302 -5.59 -17.44 15.50
N VAL A 303 -6.61 -17.81 16.29
CA VAL A 303 -7.55 -18.88 15.93
C VAL A 303 -8.41 -18.46 14.74
N THR A 304 -8.67 -17.16 14.62
CA THR A 304 -9.42 -16.60 13.49
C THR A 304 -8.62 -16.70 12.21
N GLU A 305 -9.19 -17.32 11.16
CA GLU A 305 -8.62 -17.30 9.80
C GLU A 305 -9.38 -16.29 8.93
N TYR A 306 -8.96 -15.03 8.97
CA TYR A 306 -9.47 -14.02 8.05
C TYR A 306 -9.02 -14.26 6.61
N SER A 307 -9.95 -14.13 5.66
CA SER A 307 -9.74 -14.55 4.27
C SER A 307 -9.14 -13.47 3.37
N PHE A 308 -9.06 -12.21 3.82
CA PHE A 308 -8.47 -11.12 3.05
C PHE A 308 -7.02 -10.82 3.47
N PRO A 309 -6.15 -10.41 2.53
CA PRO A 309 -4.77 -10.07 2.81
C PRO A 309 -4.61 -8.87 3.78
N ASN A 310 -3.39 -8.64 4.22
CA ASN A 310 -3.01 -7.46 5.01
C ASN A 310 -1.80 -6.71 4.41
N ASP A 311 -1.48 -7.00 3.13
CA ASP A 311 -0.44 -6.30 2.38
C ASP A 311 -0.90 -4.91 1.91
N GLU A 312 0.07 -4.11 1.44
CA GLU A 312 -0.13 -2.71 1.02
C GLU A 312 -1.24 -2.56 -0.03
N GLN A 313 -1.37 -3.51 -0.96
CA GLN A 313 -2.41 -3.47 -2.00
C GLN A 313 -3.81 -3.62 -1.40
N GLN A 314 -3.99 -4.51 -0.42
CA GLN A 314 -5.26 -4.67 0.26
C GLN A 314 -5.58 -3.47 1.16
N LEU A 315 -4.58 -2.93 1.87
CA LEU A 315 -4.74 -1.74 2.71
C LEU A 315 -5.13 -0.50 1.89
N GLU A 316 -4.59 -0.34 0.68
CA GLU A 316 -5.02 0.73 -0.23
C GLU A 316 -6.52 0.59 -0.59
N SER A 317 -7.00 -0.64 -0.79
CA SER A 317 -8.43 -0.89 -1.03
C SER A 317 -9.30 -0.56 0.19
N VAL A 318 -8.79 -0.76 1.40
CA VAL A 318 -9.42 -0.36 2.67
C VAL A 318 -9.51 1.17 2.76
N ASP A 319 -8.44 1.89 2.43
CA ASP A 319 -8.41 3.36 2.47
C ASP A 319 -9.34 3.98 1.42
N ILE A 320 -9.37 3.44 0.20
CA ILE A 320 -10.34 3.84 -0.83
C ILE A 320 -11.76 3.56 -0.34
N SER A 321 -11.96 2.46 0.40
CA SER A 321 -13.26 2.12 0.97
C SER A 321 -13.73 3.08 2.03
N HIS A 322 -12.83 3.48 2.93
CA HIS A 322 -13.09 4.55 3.88
C HIS A 322 -13.51 5.82 3.13
N HIS A 323 -12.76 6.22 2.08
CA HIS A 323 -13.06 7.43 1.33
C HIS A 323 -14.46 7.42 0.69
N TYR A 324 -14.87 6.34 0.00
CA TYR A 324 -16.20 6.33 -0.63
C TYR A 324 -17.34 6.34 0.39
N LEU A 325 -17.14 5.78 1.59
CA LEU A 325 -18.14 5.85 2.66
C LEU A 325 -18.24 7.26 3.23
N THR A 326 -17.11 7.95 3.41
CA THR A 326 -17.10 9.35 3.83
C THR A 326 -17.79 10.25 2.79
N VAL A 327 -17.58 10.03 1.49
CA VAL A 327 -18.31 10.73 0.43
C VAL A 327 -19.81 10.39 0.48
N LEU A 328 -20.16 9.11 0.67
CA LEU A 328 -21.55 8.66 0.78
C LEU A 328 -22.29 9.34 1.94
N LEU A 329 -21.59 9.62 3.04
CA LEU A 329 -22.13 10.28 4.23
C LEU A 329 -21.89 11.79 4.27
N ASP A 330 -21.51 12.41 3.15
CA ASP A 330 -21.30 13.87 3.05
C ASP A 330 -20.26 14.40 4.05
N GLY A 331 -19.15 13.67 4.18
CA GLY A 331 -18.03 14.00 5.06
C GLY A 331 -18.17 13.49 6.49
N GLN A 332 -19.28 12.83 6.85
CA GLN A 332 -19.46 12.25 8.18
C GLN A 332 -18.86 10.83 8.27
N LEU A 333 -18.47 10.41 9.48
CA LEU A 333 -17.83 9.11 9.73
C LEU A 333 -18.79 8.03 10.26
N TYR A 334 -19.91 8.44 10.85
CA TYR A 334 -20.88 7.58 11.54
C TYR A 334 -22.30 8.19 11.45
N LEU A 335 -23.32 7.40 11.79
CA LEU A 335 -24.73 7.83 11.84
C LEU A 335 -25.33 7.82 13.26
N ALA A 336 -24.72 7.09 14.18
CA ALA A 336 -25.14 7.04 15.58
C ALA A 336 -25.11 8.44 16.23
N PRO A 337 -26.12 8.82 17.02
CA PRO A 337 -26.20 10.15 17.62
C PRO A 337 -25.37 10.25 18.91
N ILE A 338 -24.04 10.20 18.79
CA ILE A 338 -23.09 10.08 19.91
C ILE A 338 -22.81 11.36 20.70
N GLY A 339 -23.45 12.49 20.35
CA GLY A 339 -23.24 13.78 21.01
C GLY A 339 -21.82 14.34 20.81
N GLU A 340 -21.53 15.50 21.41
CA GLU A 340 -20.23 16.18 21.25
C GLU A 340 -19.20 15.76 22.31
N ASN A 341 -19.63 15.10 23.39
CA ASN A 341 -18.82 14.89 24.59
C ASN A 341 -18.34 13.44 24.76
N VAL A 342 -18.01 12.77 23.66
CA VAL A 342 -17.38 11.43 23.68
C VAL A 342 -16.02 11.52 24.38
N GLN A 343 -15.79 10.69 25.40
CA GLN A 343 -14.52 10.60 26.11
C GLN A 343 -13.71 9.38 25.67
N LYS A 344 -14.37 8.25 25.39
CA LYS A 344 -13.71 7.02 24.97
C LYS A 344 -14.41 6.36 23.80
N ALA A 345 -13.68 6.07 22.74
CA ALA A 345 -14.17 5.36 21.57
C ALA A 345 -13.35 4.09 21.29
N LEU A 346 -14.02 3.05 20.80
CA LEU A 346 -13.41 1.80 20.36
C LEU A 346 -13.71 1.57 18.88
N ASP A 347 -12.69 1.33 18.06
CA ASP A 347 -12.82 0.90 16.66
C ASP A 347 -12.35 -0.56 16.51
N VAL A 348 -13.29 -1.48 16.27
CA VAL A 348 -13.03 -2.92 16.21
C VAL A 348 -12.81 -3.36 14.76
N GLY A 349 -11.65 -3.99 14.50
CA GLY A 349 -11.24 -4.37 13.15
C GLY A 349 -10.83 -3.17 12.31
N THR A 350 -9.93 -2.35 12.86
CA THR A 350 -9.61 -1.03 12.31
C THR A 350 -8.89 -1.06 10.95
N GLY A 351 -8.32 -2.21 10.55
CA GLY A 351 -7.58 -2.37 9.31
C GLY A 351 -6.39 -1.42 9.25
N SER A 352 -6.40 -0.47 8.31
CA SER A 352 -5.33 0.54 8.18
C SER A 352 -5.29 1.55 9.33
N GLY A 353 -6.33 1.63 10.16
CA GLY A 353 -6.45 2.63 11.23
C GLY A 353 -7.09 3.95 10.79
N ILE A 354 -7.40 4.11 9.49
CA ILE A 354 -7.83 5.40 8.93
C ILE A 354 -9.12 5.94 9.56
N TRP A 355 -10.07 5.09 9.92
CA TRP A 355 -11.29 5.54 10.60
C TRP A 355 -11.00 6.06 12.00
N ALA A 356 -10.21 5.32 12.79
CA ALA A 356 -9.83 5.72 14.14
C ALA A 356 -9.04 7.04 14.15
N ILE A 357 -8.16 7.25 13.16
CA ILE A 357 -7.40 8.48 12.98
C ILE A 357 -8.33 9.66 12.69
N ASP A 358 -9.21 9.54 11.69
CA ASP A 358 -10.14 10.61 11.34
C ASP A 358 -11.13 10.91 12.47
N PHE A 359 -11.58 9.89 13.21
CA PHE A 359 -12.44 10.07 14.38
C PHE A 359 -11.71 10.83 15.51
N ALA A 360 -10.46 10.48 15.79
CA ALA A 360 -9.65 11.16 16.79
C ALA A 360 -9.34 12.62 16.45
N ASP A 361 -9.19 12.95 15.16
CA ASP A 361 -9.06 14.32 14.69
C ASP A 361 -10.37 15.12 14.88
N GLN A 362 -11.54 14.48 14.71
CA GLN A 362 -12.86 15.10 14.98
C GLN A 362 -13.14 15.28 16.48
N PHE A 363 -12.62 14.37 17.32
CA PHE A 363 -12.81 14.36 18.77
C PHE A 363 -11.45 14.41 19.49
N PRO A 364 -10.74 15.56 19.48
CA PRO A 364 -9.40 15.67 20.06
C PRO A 364 -9.38 15.46 21.59
N GLN A 365 -10.54 15.55 22.25
CA GLN A 365 -10.72 15.26 23.68
C GLN A 365 -10.95 13.77 23.97
N ALA A 366 -11.34 12.97 22.98
CA ALA A 366 -11.63 11.56 23.15
C ALA A 366 -10.37 10.72 23.04
N GLU A 367 -10.27 9.71 23.89
CA GLU A 367 -9.30 8.62 23.78
C GLU A 367 -9.87 7.54 22.86
N VAL A 368 -9.16 7.25 21.76
CA VAL A 368 -9.59 6.27 20.77
C VAL A 368 -8.70 5.03 20.86
N THR A 369 -9.30 3.89 21.21
CA THR A 369 -8.69 2.57 21.05
C THR A 369 -9.10 2.00 19.70
N ALA A 370 -8.15 1.46 18.94
CA ALA A 370 -8.43 0.78 17.69
C ALA A 370 -7.76 -0.60 17.68
N THR A 371 -8.51 -1.66 17.36
CA THR A 371 -8.02 -3.03 17.44
C THR A 371 -8.03 -3.74 16.09
N ASP A 372 -7.00 -4.56 15.83
CA ASP A 372 -6.93 -5.42 14.64
C ASP A 372 -6.04 -6.64 14.91
N LEU A 373 -6.23 -7.71 14.13
CA LEU A 373 -5.35 -8.90 14.15
C LEU A 373 -3.94 -8.59 13.61
N SER A 374 -3.82 -7.60 12.72
CA SER A 374 -2.57 -7.27 12.03
C SER A 374 -2.05 -5.88 12.42
N PRO A 375 -0.78 -5.75 12.84
CA PRO A 375 -0.16 -4.44 13.09
C PRO A 375 0.29 -3.77 11.78
N THR A 376 -0.67 -3.27 11.00
CA THR A 376 -0.47 -2.63 9.68
C THR A 376 -0.60 -1.11 9.72
N GLN A 377 -0.81 -0.53 10.91
CA GLN A 377 -1.17 0.87 11.08
C GLN A 377 0.05 1.81 10.97
N PRO A 378 -0.15 3.08 10.55
CA PRO A 378 0.94 4.04 10.35
C PRO A 378 1.65 4.37 11.66
N LYS A 379 2.93 4.73 11.56
CA LYS A 379 3.75 5.10 12.73
C LYS A 379 3.45 6.49 13.29
N TRP A 380 2.82 7.35 12.50
CA TRP A 380 2.51 8.74 12.87
C TRP A 380 1.00 8.90 12.89
N VAL A 381 0.45 9.04 14.10
CA VAL A 381 -0.98 9.03 14.39
C VAL A 381 -1.27 10.12 15.42
N PRO A 382 -2.53 10.59 15.54
CA PRO A 382 -2.92 11.55 16.57
C PRO A 382 -2.56 11.04 17.98
N PRO A 383 -2.19 11.93 18.92
CA PRO A 383 -1.73 11.53 20.25
C PRO A 383 -2.81 10.85 21.10
N ASN A 384 -4.08 10.98 20.69
CA ASN A 384 -5.25 10.41 21.35
C ASN A 384 -5.75 9.11 20.68
N VAL A 385 -4.97 8.51 19.77
CA VAL A 385 -5.24 7.17 19.21
C VAL A 385 -4.22 6.16 19.73
N ARG A 386 -4.68 4.99 20.15
CA ARG A 386 -3.84 3.81 20.39
C ARG A 386 -4.31 2.62 19.57
N PHE A 387 -3.33 1.83 19.12
CA PHE A 387 -3.57 0.62 18.35
C PHE A 387 -3.18 -0.61 19.17
N GLU A 388 -4.13 -1.52 19.31
CA GLU A 388 -3.97 -2.77 20.05
C GLU A 388 -4.10 -3.95 19.09
N ILE A 389 -3.22 -4.94 19.24
CA ILE A 389 -3.34 -6.18 18.47
C ILE A 389 -4.27 -7.10 19.25
N ASP A 390 -5.47 -7.35 18.72
CA ASP A 390 -6.51 -8.11 19.43
C ASP A 390 -7.44 -8.85 18.46
N ASP A 391 -7.94 -10.01 18.89
CA ASP A 391 -8.91 -10.81 18.14
C ASP A 391 -10.33 -10.49 18.62
N ALA A 392 -11.12 -9.85 17.75
CA ALA A 392 -12.48 -9.45 18.06
C ALA A 392 -13.43 -10.62 18.41
N THR A 393 -13.05 -11.85 18.08
CA THR A 393 -13.82 -13.07 18.38
C THR A 393 -13.57 -13.63 19.77
N GLU A 394 -12.52 -13.18 20.45
CA GLU A 394 -12.16 -13.60 21.80
C GLU A 394 -12.89 -12.76 22.86
N THR A 395 -12.73 -13.13 24.13
CA THR A 395 -13.29 -12.35 25.23
C THR A 395 -12.53 -11.03 25.40
N TRP A 396 -13.22 -9.92 25.23
CA TRP A 396 -12.62 -8.59 25.30
C TRP A 396 -12.10 -8.28 26.71
N THR A 397 -10.89 -7.75 26.80
CA THR A 397 -10.18 -7.55 28.08
C THR A 397 -10.58 -6.26 28.82
N TRP A 398 -11.31 -5.35 28.16
CA TRP A 398 -11.77 -4.11 28.79
C TRP A 398 -12.86 -4.36 29.84
N LYS A 399 -12.93 -3.47 30.83
CA LYS A 399 -13.96 -3.48 31.87
C LYS A 399 -15.33 -3.14 31.28
N ASP A 400 -16.37 -3.57 31.96
CA ASP A 400 -17.74 -3.18 31.64
C ASP A 400 -17.88 -1.65 31.67
N ASN A 401 -18.70 -1.10 30.77
CA ASN A 401 -19.00 0.35 30.71
C ASN A 401 -17.75 1.25 30.56
N THR A 402 -16.86 0.90 29.63
CA THR A 402 -15.62 1.64 29.35
C THR A 402 -15.75 2.66 28.21
N PHE A 403 -16.46 2.33 27.13
CA PHE A 403 -16.47 3.13 25.90
C PHE A 403 -17.83 3.81 25.68
N ASP A 404 -17.81 5.10 25.37
CA ASP A 404 -19.02 5.87 25.03
C ASP A 404 -19.53 5.55 23.62
N PHE A 405 -18.60 5.17 22.73
CA PHE A 405 -18.90 4.76 21.37
C PHE A 405 -18.07 3.54 20.96
N VAL A 406 -18.73 2.53 20.39
CA VAL A 406 -18.06 1.39 19.76
C VAL A 406 -18.44 1.36 18.29
N HIS A 407 -17.44 1.44 17.42
CA HIS A 407 -17.58 1.35 15.98
C HIS A 407 -16.97 0.02 15.48
N MET A 408 -17.62 -0.59 14.50
CA MET A 408 -17.11 -1.76 13.79
C MET A 408 -17.54 -1.71 12.33
N ARG A 409 -16.64 -2.09 11.41
CA ARG A 409 -16.91 -1.97 9.98
C ARG A 409 -16.24 -3.06 9.16
N TYR A 410 -17.02 -3.67 8.27
CA TYR A 410 -16.59 -4.68 7.32
C TYR A 410 -15.93 -5.90 7.99
N LEU A 411 -16.55 -6.37 9.07
CA LEU A 411 -16.16 -7.58 9.78
C LEU A 411 -16.81 -8.85 9.19
N PHE A 412 -17.65 -8.73 8.16
CA PHE A 412 -18.16 -9.87 7.41
C PHE A 412 -17.02 -10.82 6.98
N GLY A 413 -17.26 -12.13 7.05
CA GLY A 413 -16.25 -13.16 6.77
C GLY A 413 -15.16 -13.33 7.84
N ALA A 414 -15.04 -12.44 8.83
CA ALA A 414 -14.15 -12.61 9.99
C ALA A 414 -14.87 -13.24 11.19
N ILE A 415 -16.11 -12.81 11.44
CA ILE A 415 -16.86 -13.14 12.65
C ILE A 415 -17.76 -14.36 12.43
N GLN A 416 -17.65 -15.33 13.34
CA GLN A 416 -18.49 -16.53 13.36
C GLN A 416 -19.78 -16.30 14.15
N ASP A 417 -19.68 -15.78 15.37
CA ASP A 417 -20.82 -15.49 16.25
C ASP A 417 -20.99 -13.98 16.41
N TRP A 418 -21.90 -13.42 15.61
CA TRP A 418 -22.21 -11.99 15.63
C TRP A 418 -22.95 -11.57 16.91
N THR A 419 -23.81 -12.43 17.48
CA THR A 419 -24.49 -12.13 18.73
C THR A 419 -23.48 -12.02 19.87
N ALA A 420 -22.49 -12.92 19.94
CA ALA A 420 -21.42 -12.83 20.93
C ALA A 420 -20.59 -11.54 20.79
N LEU A 421 -20.27 -11.13 19.55
CA LEU A 421 -19.59 -9.85 19.28
C LEU A 421 -20.40 -8.67 19.83
N TYR A 422 -21.71 -8.62 19.55
CA TYR A 422 -22.57 -7.55 20.05
C TYR A 422 -22.77 -7.60 21.57
N GLN A 423 -22.75 -8.78 22.19
CA GLN A 423 -22.76 -8.91 23.65
C GLN A 423 -21.49 -8.32 24.29
N GLN A 424 -20.31 -8.56 23.70
CA GLN A 424 -19.07 -7.92 24.15
C GLN A 424 -19.13 -6.40 23.97
N ALA A 425 -19.59 -5.93 22.80
CA ALA A 425 -19.79 -4.51 22.53
C ALA A 425 -20.76 -3.87 23.53
N TYR A 426 -21.87 -4.53 23.84
CA TYR A 426 -22.85 -4.09 24.83
C TYR A 426 -22.22 -4.00 26.22
N ARG A 427 -21.45 -5.01 26.63
CA ARG A 427 -20.81 -5.07 27.94
C ARG A 427 -19.87 -3.88 28.15
N VAL A 428 -18.98 -3.61 27.19
CA VAL A 428 -17.98 -2.54 27.31
C VAL A 428 -18.54 -1.15 26.98
N CYS A 429 -19.69 -1.05 26.30
CA CYS A 429 -20.36 0.22 26.05
C CYS A 429 -20.90 0.81 27.37
N THR A 430 -20.77 2.12 27.58
CA THR A 430 -21.32 2.82 28.75
C THR A 430 -22.85 2.87 28.69
N PRO A 431 -23.56 2.92 29.83
CA PRO A 431 -24.99 3.20 29.83
C PRO A 431 -25.28 4.52 29.13
N GLY A 432 -26.22 4.53 28.19
CA GLY A 432 -26.48 5.66 27.30
C GLY A 432 -25.51 5.81 26.11
N GLY A 433 -24.42 5.05 26.06
CA GLY A 433 -23.47 4.99 24.95
C GLY A 433 -24.04 4.26 23.73
N TRP A 434 -23.34 4.34 22.60
CA TRP A 434 -23.79 3.79 21.32
C TRP A 434 -22.82 2.76 20.75
N VAL A 435 -23.38 1.83 19.98
CA VAL A 435 -22.64 0.92 19.12
C VAL A 435 -23.13 1.08 17.69
N GLU A 436 -22.22 1.17 16.73
CA GLU A 436 -22.50 1.22 15.30
C GLU A 436 -21.73 0.13 14.54
N SER A 437 -22.46 -0.63 13.72
CA SER A 437 -21.94 -1.68 12.84
C SER A 437 -22.23 -1.33 11.40
N VAL A 438 -21.20 -1.36 10.56
CA VAL A 438 -21.27 -0.96 9.15
C VAL A 438 -20.81 -2.11 8.25
N GLU A 439 -21.72 -2.72 7.52
CA GLU A 439 -21.44 -3.94 6.76
C GLU A 439 -21.94 -3.85 5.32
N ALA A 440 -21.14 -4.36 4.37
CA ALA A 440 -21.54 -4.44 2.97
C ALA A 440 -22.17 -5.81 2.65
N ASP A 441 -23.28 -5.78 1.93
CA ASP A 441 -23.81 -6.90 1.18
C ASP A 441 -23.16 -6.92 -0.20
N ILE A 442 -22.14 -7.77 -0.34
CA ILE A 442 -21.26 -7.86 -1.50
C ILE A 442 -21.85 -8.65 -2.69
N HIS A 443 -23.17 -8.91 -2.69
CA HIS A 443 -23.85 -9.45 -3.87
C HIS A 443 -23.87 -8.41 -4.99
N PHE A 444 -23.32 -8.75 -6.15
CA PHE A 444 -23.51 -7.95 -7.36
C PHE A 444 -24.99 -7.93 -7.76
N ARG A 445 -25.61 -6.74 -7.71
CA ARG A 445 -27.03 -6.51 -8.01
C ARG A 445 -27.21 -5.35 -8.98
N SER A 446 -28.34 -5.31 -9.67
CA SER A 446 -28.77 -4.13 -10.41
C SER A 446 -30.28 -3.98 -10.40
N ASP A 447 -30.78 -2.74 -10.54
CA ASP A 447 -32.23 -2.49 -10.59
C ASP A 447 -32.85 -2.89 -11.95
N ASP A 448 -32.02 -3.02 -12.98
CA ASP A 448 -32.45 -3.28 -14.37
C ASP A 448 -32.04 -4.66 -14.89
N GLY A 449 -31.49 -5.52 -14.04
CA GLY A 449 -31.07 -6.89 -14.37
C GLY A 449 -29.70 -7.01 -15.05
N THR A 450 -29.03 -5.90 -15.37
CA THR A 450 -27.76 -5.90 -16.11
C THR A 450 -26.61 -6.60 -15.37
N ALA A 451 -26.59 -6.57 -14.04
CA ALA A 451 -25.61 -7.30 -13.23
C ALA A 451 -25.91 -8.81 -13.20
N GLU A 452 -27.18 -9.17 -13.07
CA GLU A 452 -27.69 -10.53 -13.03
C GLU A 452 -27.56 -11.25 -14.39
N GLU A 453 -27.38 -10.53 -15.48
CA GLU A 453 -27.04 -11.10 -16.79
C GLU A 453 -25.55 -11.52 -16.89
N GLN A 454 -24.69 -11.09 -15.97
CA GLN A 454 -23.27 -11.41 -16.01
C GLN A 454 -22.96 -12.70 -15.26
N GLU A 455 -22.58 -13.75 -16.00
CA GLU A 455 -22.18 -15.03 -15.41
C GLU A 455 -21.00 -14.91 -14.43
N VAL A 456 -20.06 -13.98 -14.69
CA VAL A 456 -18.93 -13.76 -13.77
C VAL A 456 -19.35 -13.17 -12.43
N TYR A 457 -20.41 -12.35 -12.39
CA TYR A 457 -20.94 -11.81 -11.14
C TYR A 457 -21.69 -12.88 -10.34
N LYS A 458 -22.46 -13.75 -11.02
CA LYS A 458 -23.05 -14.93 -10.38
C LYS A 458 -21.98 -15.85 -9.79
N LEU A 459 -20.89 -16.07 -10.52
CA LEU A 459 -19.78 -16.89 -10.06
C LEU A 459 -19.09 -16.25 -8.84
N CYS A 460 -18.92 -14.93 -8.82
CA CYS A 460 -18.37 -14.21 -7.67
C CYS A 460 -19.30 -14.28 -6.45
N ASN A 461 -20.62 -14.10 -6.63
CA ASN A 461 -21.59 -14.28 -5.55
C ASN A 461 -21.52 -15.70 -4.97
N LYS A 462 -21.50 -16.71 -5.85
CA LYS A 462 -21.35 -18.13 -5.47
C LYS A 462 -20.06 -18.39 -4.69
N LEU A 463 -18.94 -17.75 -5.08
CA LEU A 463 -17.66 -17.87 -4.38
C LEU A 463 -17.80 -17.48 -2.89
N TYR A 464 -18.44 -16.35 -2.60
CA TYR A 464 -18.64 -15.89 -1.22
C TYR A 464 -19.67 -16.73 -0.46
N GLU A 465 -20.75 -17.15 -1.12
CA GLU A 465 -21.76 -18.02 -0.51
C GLU A 465 -21.20 -19.40 -0.12
N GLU A 466 -20.46 -20.05 -1.02
CA GLU A 466 -19.86 -21.36 -0.76
C GLU A 466 -18.63 -21.25 0.14
N GLY A 467 -17.77 -20.24 -0.11
CA GLY A 467 -16.57 -19.98 0.68
C GLY A 467 -16.90 -19.69 2.13
N GLY A 468 -17.88 -18.80 2.38
CA GLY A 468 -18.33 -18.48 3.73
C GLY A 468 -18.90 -19.67 4.49
N LYS A 469 -19.69 -20.53 3.81
CA LYS A 469 -20.18 -21.79 4.40
C LYS A 469 -19.04 -22.73 4.74
N ALA A 470 -18.03 -22.85 3.88
CA ALA A 470 -16.91 -23.75 4.08
C ALA A 470 -16.01 -23.34 5.26
N ILE A 471 -15.81 -22.04 5.48
CA ILE A 471 -15.03 -21.52 6.62
C ILE A 471 -15.87 -21.30 7.90
N GLY A 472 -17.18 -21.53 7.83
CA GLY A 472 -18.10 -21.30 8.95
C GLY A 472 -18.23 -19.82 9.36
N ARG A 473 -18.02 -18.89 8.44
CA ARG A 473 -18.11 -17.42 8.64
C ARG A 473 -18.83 -16.80 7.45
N THR A 474 -19.94 -16.10 7.69
CA THR A 474 -20.76 -15.54 6.60
C THR A 474 -20.25 -14.19 6.12
N PHE A 475 -20.31 -13.96 4.81
CA PHE A 475 -20.09 -12.65 4.18
C PHE A 475 -21.39 -11.81 4.12
N PHE A 476 -22.51 -12.38 4.53
CA PHE A 476 -23.84 -11.76 4.42
C PHE A 476 -24.51 -11.74 5.79
N VAL A 477 -24.55 -10.55 6.39
CA VAL A 477 -24.86 -10.33 7.81
C VAL A 477 -26.06 -9.40 8.01
N HIS A 478 -26.87 -9.21 6.95
CA HIS A 478 -27.96 -8.24 6.91
C HIS A 478 -29.00 -8.47 8.02
N GLU A 479 -29.42 -9.72 8.23
CA GLU A 479 -30.36 -10.10 9.29
C GLU A 479 -29.67 -10.25 10.66
N LEU A 480 -28.39 -10.60 10.68
CA LEU A 480 -27.62 -10.85 11.90
C LEU A 480 -27.31 -9.58 12.67
N GLN A 481 -27.04 -8.45 11.99
CA GLN A 481 -26.72 -7.18 12.63
C GLN A 481 -27.83 -6.68 13.58
N PRO A 482 -29.07 -6.41 13.12
CA PRO A 482 -30.12 -5.90 14.00
C PRO A 482 -30.55 -6.94 15.04
N THR A 483 -30.65 -8.21 14.65
CA THR A 483 -31.07 -9.29 15.57
C THR A 483 -30.06 -9.47 16.69
N GLY A 484 -28.76 -9.50 16.37
CA GLY A 484 -27.72 -9.65 17.37
C GLY A 484 -27.62 -8.43 18.30
N MET A 485 -27.87 -7.22 17.80
CA MET A 485 -27.97 -6.03 18.66
C MET A 485 -29.20 -6.08 19.59
N GLU A 486 -30.36 -6.51 19.09
CA GLU A 486 -31.57 -6.70 19.91
C GLU A 486 -31.32 -7.75 21.01
N GLU A 487 -30.74 -8.90 20.66
CA GLU A 487 -30.41 -9.99 21.59
C GLU A 487 -29.37 -9.58 22.64
N ALA A 488 -28.42 -8.72 22.29
CA ALA A 488 -27.44 -8.17 23.22
C ALA A 488 -28.06 -7.17 24.22
N GLY A 489 -29.25 -6.63 23.93
CA GLY A 489 -29.99 -5.73 24.82
C GLY A 489 -29.92 -4.25 24.45
N PHE A 490 -29.46 -3.91 23.24
CA PHE A 490 -29.50 -2.53 22.76
C PHE A 490 -30.95 -2.06 22.55
N VAL A 491 -31.16 -0.75 22.73
CA VAL A 491 -32.42 -0.05 22.45
C VAL A 491 -32.21 1.03 21.39
N ASP A 492 -33.29 1.64 20.91
CA ASP A 492 -33.26 2.68 19.87
C ASP A 492 -32.53 2.23 18.59
N ILE A 493 -32.61 0.93 18.27
CA ILE A 493 -31.90 0.33 17.14
C ILE A 493 -32.46 0.89 15.82
N LYS A 494 -31.56 1.37 14.97
CA LYS A 494 -31.89 1.90 13.66
C LYS A 494 -31.00 1.32 12.58
N THR A 495 -31.65 0.91 11.50
CA THR A 495 -31.02 0.35 10.32
C THR A 495 -31.17 1.31 9.15
N VAL A 496 -30.07 1.60 8.45
CA VAL A 496 -30.03 2.46 7.28
C VAL A 496 -29.26 1.77 6.17
N ASP A 497 -29.92 1.56 5.02
CA ASP A 497 -29.31 0.94 3.84
C ASP A 497 -29.03 1.99 2.77
N TYR A 498 -27.81 1.96 2.23
CA TYR A 498 -27.43 2.74 1.07
C TYR A 498 -27.01 1.83 -0.07
N LYS A 499 -27.40 2.21 -1.30
CA LYS A 499 -26.80 1.62 -2.50
C LYS A 499 -25.45 2.29 -2.76
N ILE A 500 -24.41 1.49 -2.86
CA ILE A 500 -23.08 1.92 -3.31
C ILE A 500 -22.87 1.43 -4.75
N PRO A 501 -23.00 2.32 -5.75
CA PRO A 501 -22.87 1.96 -7.16
C PRO A 501 -21.48 1.40 -7.48
N ILE A 502 -21.36 0.61 -8.53
CA ILE A 502 -20.10 0.17 -9.10
C ILE A 502 -19.92 0.88 -10.44
N GLY A 503 -19.08 1.91 -10.45
CA GLY A 503 -18.85 2.79 -11.60
C GLY A 503 -19.64 4.10 -11.56
N ASP A 504 -19.47 4.90 -12.60
CA ASP A 504 -19.96 6.29 -12.71
C ASP A 504 -21.34 6.40 -13.39
N TRP A 505 -22.12 5.32 -13.42
CA TRP A 505 -23.41 5.27 -14.10
C TRP A 505 -24.56 6.08 -13.44
N PRO A 506 -24.59 6.34 -12.11
CA PRO A 506 -25.66 7.14 -11.52
C PRO A 506 -25.68 8.56 -12.06
N LYS A 507 -26.88 9.16 -12.17
CA LYS A 507 -27.03 10.59 -12.53
C LYS A 507 -26.65 11.54 -11.39
N ASP A 508 -26.84 11.09 -10.15
CA ASP A 508 -26.45 11.84 -8.97
C ASP A 508 -24.91 11.91 -8.90
N SER A 509 -24.36 13.12 -8.83
CA SER A 509 -22.91 13.32 -8.93
C SER A 509 -22.13 12.71 -7.76
N ARG A 510 -22.73 12.71 -6.56
CA ARG A 510 -22.12 12.14 -5.35
C ARG A 510 -22.13 10.62 -5.42
N LEU A 511 -23.24 10.01 -5.81
CA LEU A 511 -23.30 8.56 -6.01
C LEU A 511 -22.43 8.10 -7.19
N ALA A 512 -22.29 8.90 -8.24
CA ALA A 512 -21.34 8.62 -9.32
C ALA A 512 -19.88 8.70 -8.83
N GLU A 513 -19.58 9.60 -7.88
CA GLU A 513 -18.27 9.67 -7.23
C GLU A 513 -18.00 8.47 -6.34
N VAL A 514 -18.93 8.15 -5.43
CA VAL A 514 -18.91 6.91 -4.64
C VAL A 514 -18.65 5.73 -5.56
N GLY A 515 -19.39 5.62 -6.66
CA GLY A 515 -19.25 4.49 -7.56
C GLY A 515 -17.93 4.41 -8.32
N ARG A 516 -17.28 5.54 -8.63
CA ARG A 516 -15.90 5.52 -9.16
C ARG A 516 -14.93 4.91 -8.16
N PHE A 517 -15.04 5.26 -6.88
CA PHE A 517 -14.17 4.75 -5.83
C PHE A 517 -14.49 3.29 -5.45
N VAL A 518 -15.76 2.89 -5.39
CA VAL A 518 -16.13 1.47 -5.21
C VAL A 518 -15.56 0.61 -6.34
N LYS A 519 -15.68 1.07 -7.59
CA LYS A 519 -15.06 0.39 -8.72
C LYS A 519 -13.54 0.34 -8.58
N LEU A 520 -12.91 1.44 -8.16
CA LEU A 520 -11.46 1.48 -7.95
C LEU A 520 -11.02 0.48 -6.87
N THR A 521 -11.72 0.40 -5.73
CA THR A 521 -11.49 -0.62 -4.69
C THR A 521 -11.46 -2.02 -5.27
N LEU A 522 -12.48 -2.38 -6.07
CA LEU A 522 -12.56 -3.70 -6.70
C LEU A 522 -11.45 -3.89 -7.74
N GLU A 523 -11.19 -2.91 -8.60
CA GLU A 523 -10.15 -3.04 -9.63
C GLU A 523 -8.74 -3.10 -9.04
N ASN A 524 -8.51 -2.44 -7.90
CA ASN A 524 -7.25 -2.43 -7.19
C ASN A 524 -6.89 -3.83 -6.68
N ASP A 525 -7.85 -4.53 -6.05
CA ASP A 525 -7.52 -5.78 -5.37
C ASP A 525 -8.58 -6.89 -5.45
N ILE A 526 -9.26 -7.04 -6.59
CA ILE A 526 -10.18 -8.17 -6.81
C ILE A 526 -9.53 -9.53 -6.57
N GLU A 527 -8.22 -9.63 -6.76
CA GLU A 527 -7.46 -10.84 -6.44
C GLU A 527 -7.39 -11.06 -4.94
N GLY A 528 -7.03 -10.07 -4.12
CA GLY A 528 -7.00 -10.18 -2.66
C GLY A 528 -8.34 -10.60 -2.08
N TYR A 529 -9.43 -10.09 -2.62
CA TYR A 529 -10.78 -10.44 -2.18
C TYR A 529 -11.25 -11.85 -2.53
N THR A 530 -10.60 -12.54 -3.48
CA THR A 530 -11.12 -13.80 -4.05
C THR A 530 -10.13 -14.96 -4.00
N LEU A 531 -8.83 -14.68 -3.89
CA LEU A 531 -7.74 -15.66 -4.02
C LEU A 531 -7.84 -16.82 -3.04
N LEU A 532 -7.96 -16.50 -1.74
CA LEU A 532 -7.90 -17.49 -0.67
C LEU A 532 -9.16 -18.38 -0.73
N LEU A 533 -10.34 -17.80 -0.92
CA LEU A 533 -11.58 -18.56 -1.08
C LEU A 533 -11.51 -19.49 -2.30
N TRP A 534 -11.01 -19.01 -3.44
CA TRP A 534 -10.95 -19.81 -4.67
C TRP A 534 -9.94 -20.95 -4.56
N ASN A 535 -8.69 -20.63 -4.21
CA ASN A 535 -7.57 -21.55 -4.32
C ASN A 535 -7.38 -22.44 -3.08
N ASN A 536 -7.69 -21.94 -1.89
CA ASN A 536 -7.34 -22.61 -0.64
C ASN A 536 -8.58 -23.21 0.04
N VAL A 537 -9.70 -22.48 0.08
CA VAL A 537 -10.94 -22.96 0.72
C VAL A 537 -11.71 -23.91 -0.20
N LEU A 538 -12.17 -23.41 -1.35
CA LEU A 538 -13.02 -24.20 -2.25
C LEU A 538 -12.22 -25.10 -3.19
N GLN A 539 -10.93 -24.79 -3.37
CA GLN A 539 -10.02 -25.53 -4.25
C GLN A 539 -10.59 -25.70 -5.67
N TRP A 540 -11.25 -24.66 -6.17
CA TRP A 540 -11.73 -24.60 -7.54
C TRP A 540 -10.55 -24.63 -8.54
N PRO A 541 -10.77 -24.98 -9.82
CA PRO A 541 -9.69 -25.11 -10.79
C PRO A 541 -8.82 -23.86 -10.89
N LYS A 542 -7.50 -24.03 -10.74
CA LYS A 542 -6.53 -22.91 -10.69
C LYS A 542 -6.37 -22.21 -12.04
N ASP A 543 -6.50 -22.95 -13.13
CA ASP A 543 -6.45 -22.44 -14.50
C ASP A 543 -7.66 -21.58 -14.86
N GLU A 544 -8.82 -21.82 -14.23
CA GLU A 544 -10.02 -20.99 -14.38
C GLU A 544 -9.91 -19.65 -13.63
N TYR A 545 -9.10 -19.57 -12.57
CA TYR A 545 -9.01 -18.37 -11.73
C TYR A 545 -8.55 -17.12 -12.51
N GLN A 546 -7.53 -17.26 -13.36
CA GLN A 546 -7.05 -16.15 -14.17
C GLN A 546 -8.08 -15.69 -15.22
N VAL A 547 -8.89 -16.63 -15.73
CA VAL A 547 -10.02 -16.33 -16.62
C VAL A 547 -11.12 -15.59 -15.85
N PHE A 548 -11.44 -16.02 -14.63
CA PHE A 548 -12.37 -15.34 -13.72
C PHE A 548 -11.92 -13.89 -13.45
N LEU A 549 -10.65 -13.67 -13.07
CA LEU A 549 -10.09 -12.34 -12.83
C LEU A 549 -10.15 -11.44 -14.07
N MET A 550 -9.91 -12.00 -15.26
CA MET A 550 -10.03 -11.27 -16.52
C MET A 550 -11.49 -10.89 -16.81
N GLN A 551 -12.42 -11.82 -16.63
CA GLN A 551 -13.85 -11.61 -16.88
C GLN A 551 -14.45 -10.58 -15.91
N ILE A 552 -14.10 -10.64 -14.62
CA ILE A 552 -14.65 -9.73 -13.62
C ILE A 552 -14.14 -8.30 -13.87
N ARG A 553 -12.86 -8.12 -14.17
CA ARG A 553 -12.30 -6.81 -14.57
C ARG A 553 -12.98 -6.27 -15.83
N LYS A 554 -13.26 -7.14 -16.81
CA LYS A 554 -14.01 -6.75 -18.01
C LYS A 554 -15.44 -6.30 -17.67
N ALA A 555 -16.13 -7.00 -16.77
CA ALA A 555 -17.47 -6.63 -16.32
C ALA A 555 -17.46 -5.30 -15.55
N LEU A 556 -16.55 -5.10 -14.59
CA LEU A 556 -16.38 -3.84 -13.85
C LEU A 556 -16.11 -2.63 -14.77
N ARG A 557 -15.51 -2.86 -15.95
CA ARG A 557 -15.23 -1.82 -16.95
C ARG A 557 -16.37 -1.56 -17.93
N ASN A 558 -17.41 -2.40 -17.94
CA ASN A 558 -18.52 -2.27 -18.87
C ASN A 558 -19.56 -1.27 -18.34
N ARG A 559 -19.59 -0.08 -18.96
CA ARG A 559 -20.52 1.01 -18.62
C ARG A 559 -22.00 0.70 -18.85
N LYS A 560 -22.34 -0.43 -19.48
CA LYS A 560 -23.72 -0.87 -19.67
C LYS A 560 -24.25 -1.67 -18.48
N ILE A 561 -23.40 -2.00 -17.51
CA ILE A 561 -23.81 -2.71 -16.30
C ILE A 561 -23.98 -1.68 -15.19
N HIS A 562 -25.20 -1.60 -14.65
CA HIS A 562 -25.58 -0.67 -13.59
C HIS A 562 -25.51 -1.37 -12.23
N GLY A 563 -24.38 -2.02 -11.98
CA GLY A 563 -24.15 -2.81 -10.77
C GLY A 563 -24.03 -1.94 -9.53
N TYR A 564 -24.46 -2.46 -8.38
CA TYR A 564 -24.26 -1.87 -7.06
C TYR A 564 -24.12 -2.95 -5.98
N PHE A 565 -23.56 -2.58 -4.84
CA PHE A 565 -23.69 -3.29 -3.56
C PHE A 565 -24.58 -2.49 -2.60
N VAL A 566 -25.03 -3.12 -1.52
CA VAL A 566 -25.72 -2.41 -0.44
C VAL A 566 -24.78 -2.30 0.74
N VAL A 567 -24.60 -1.12 1.31
CA VAL A 567 -23.96 -0.95 2.62
C VAL A 567 -25.03 -0.62 3.64
N ARG A 568 -24.99 -1.34 4.78
CA ARG A 568 -25.92 -1.21 5.88
C ARG A 568 -25.20 -0.63 7.08
N TYR A 569 -25.82 0.39 7.67
CA TYR A 569 -25.45 0.94 8.97
C TYR A 569 -26.53 0.50 9.97
N VAL A 570 -26.12 -0.17 11.05
CA VAL A 570 -26.99 -0.46 12.19
C VAL A 570 -26.36 0.15 13.42
N TYR A 571 -27.12 0.96 14.16
CA TYR A 571 -26.68 1.47 15.44
C TYR A 571 -27.74 1.31 16.51
N GLY A 572 -27.31 1.08 17.74
CA GLY A 572 -28.15 0.91 18.92
C GLY A 572 -27.51 1.53 20.15
N ARG A 573 -28.34 1.97 21.09
CA ARG A 573 -27.92 2.59 22.35
C ARG A 573 -28.01 1.59 23.48
N LYS A 574 -27.05 1.60 24.39
CA LYS A 574 -27.20 0.88 25.66
C LYS A 574 -28.19 1.63 26.58
N PRO A 575 -29.17 0.96 27.21
CA PRO A 575 -30.05 1.59 28.20
C PRO A 575 -29.28 2.31 29.32
N GLU A 576 -29.91 3.29 29.96
CA GLU A 576 -29.35 4.03 31.12
C GLU A 576 -29.23 3.17 32.38
#